data_AF-A0AAV0GGJ4-F1
#
_entry.id   AF-A0AAV0GGJ4-F1
#
_cell.length_a   1.000
_cell.length_b   1.000
_cell.length_c   1.000
_cell.angle_alpha   90.00
_cell.angle_beta   90.00
_cell.angle_gamma   90.00
#
_symmetry.space_group_name_H-M   'P 1'
#
loop_
_entity.id
_entity.type
_entity.pdbx_description
1 polymer ?
#
loop_
_entity_poly.entity_id
_entity_poly.type
_entity_poly.pdbx_seq_one_letter_code
_entity_poly.pdbx_strand_id
1 'polypeptide(L)'
;MQVLKYEIGVSCIAYVFLEDLIIQLKDVARVGEHVSYEACMDIMDLLYEMEETSVLFTTSKCLAASILAAAYVITVPVQRWEFPILPWVVFVTSCREQEVVNTVKVILSHVFEPGPRP
;
A
#
# COMPACT_ATOMS: atom_id res chain seq x y z
N MET A 1 -25.71 -5.70 -24.52
CA MET A 1 -25.36 -6.05 -23.14
C MET A 1 -23.91 -5.62 -22.91
N GLN A 2 -23.71 -4.37 -22.45
CA GLN A 2 -22.41 -3.82 -22.07
C GLN A 2 -22.21 -4.11 -20.58
N VAL A 3 -21.49 -5.16 -20.20
CA VAL A 3 -21.08 -5.34 -18.80
C VAL A 3 -19.82 -6.21 -18.79
N LEU A 4 -18.84 -5.82 -17.98
CA LEU A 4 -17.48 -6.37 -17.85
C LEU A 4 -16.45 -5.70 -18.79
N LYS A 5 -16.15 -4.43 -18.51
CA LYS A 5 -14.78 -3.93 -18.74
C LYS A 5 -13.86 -4.77 -17.85
N TYR A 6 -13.03 -5.57 -18.48
CA TYR A 6 -12.05 -6.45 -17.86
C TYR A 6 -11.02 -5.59 -17.10
N GLU A 7 -11.26 -5.29 -15.82
CA GLU A 7 -10.34 -4.55 -14.94
C GLU A 7 -9.13 -5.40 -14.48
N ILE A 8 -8.91 -6.56 -15.10
CA ILE A 8 -7.75 -7.43 -14.85
C ILE A 8 -6.42 -6.69 -15.10
N GLY A 9 -6.43 -5.58 -15.86
CA GLY A 9 -5.25 -4.74 -16.08
C GLY A 9 -4.89 -3.79 -14.93
N VAL A 10 -5.84 -3.36 -14.09
CA VAL A 10 -5.59 -2.33 -13.06
C VAL A 10 -4.77 -2.89 -11.90
N SER A 11 -4.98 -4.16 -11.57
CA SER A 11 -4.26 -4.84 -10.49
C SER A 11 -2.80 -5.09 -10.82
N CYS A 12 -2.51 -5.48 -12.06
CA CYS A 12 -1.14 -5.58 -12.56
C CYS A 12 -0.40 -4.24 -12.49
N ILE A 13 -1.10 -3.12 -12.67
CA ILE A 13 -0.50 -1.78 -12.64
C ILE A 13 -0.10 -1.39 -11.20
N ALA A 14 -0.93 -1.68 -10.20
CA ALA A 14 -0.61 -1.39 -8.79
C ALA A 14 0.59 -2.24 -8.31
N TYR A 15 0.63 -3.51 -8.70
CA TYR A 15 1.77 -4.40 -8.46
C TYR A 15 3.08 -3.84 -9.03
N VAL A 16 3.08 -3.43 -10.31
CA VAL A 16 4.28 -2.88 -10.96
C VAL A 16 4.79 -1.64 -10.23
N PHE A 17 3.89 -0.72 -9.87
CA PHE A 17 4.29 0.46 -9.11
C PHE A 17 4.82 0.12 -7.72
N LEU A 18 4.26 -0.89 -7.06
CA LEU A 18 4.72 -1.33 -5.74
C LEU A 18 6.14 -1.93 -5.84
N GLU A 19 6.39 -2.79 -6.82
CA GLU A 19 7.70 -3.39 -7.06
C GLU A 19 8.76 -2.30 -7.32
N ASP A 20 8.46 -1.33 -8.19
CA ASP A 20 9.34 -0.20 -8.47
C ASP A 20 9.64 0.64 -7.22
N LEU A 21 8.62 0.88 -6.37
CA LEU A 21 8.80 1.63 -5.13
C LEU A 21 9.66 0.85 -4.12
N ILE A 22 9.49 -0.47 -4.00
CA ILE A 22 10.31 -1.28 -3.09
C ILE A 22 11.77 -1.27 -3.53
N ILE A 23 12.05 -1.38 -4.84
CA ILE A 23 13.40 -1.29 -5.40
C ILE A 23 14.00 0.08 -5.07
N GLN A 24 13.28 1.17 -5.38
CA GLN A 24 13.74 2.52 -5.09
C GLN A 24 13.98 2.76 -3.60
N LEU A 25 13.13 2.21 -2.72
CA LEU A 25 13.29 2.35 -1.27
C LEU A 25 14.60 1.71 -0.79
N LYS A 26 14.92 0.53 -1.30
CA LYS A 26 16.17 -0.17 -0.98
C LYS A 26 17.41 0.59 -1.44
N ASP A 27 17.32 1.27 -2.59
CA ASP A 27 18.40 2.09 -3.12
C ASP A 27 18.64 3.36 -2.28
N VAL A 28 17.58 3.98 -1.76
CA VAL A 28 17.70 5.25 -1.01
C VAL A 28 17.83 5.07 0.49
N ALA A 29 17.44 3.92 1.05
CA ALA A 29 17.46 3.68 2.49
C ALA A 29 17.61 2.21 2.87
N ARG A 30 18.56 1.93 3.77
CA ARG A 30 18.82 0.57 4.31
C ARG A 30 17.59 -0.06 4.97
N VAL A 31 16.66 0.75 5.45
CA VAL A 31 15.41 0.28 6.07
C VAL A 31 14.50 -0.43 5.06
N GLY A 32 14.67 -0.18 3.76
CA GLY A 32 13.95 -0.90 2.70
C GLY A 32 14.19 -2.41 2.72
N GLU A 33 15.33 -2.87 3.25
CA GLU A 33 15.62 -4.30 3.45
C GLU A 33 14.81 -4.94 4.58
N HIS A 34 14.18 -4.14 5.44
CA HIS A 34 13.33 -4.62 6.53
C HIS A 34 11.85 -4.63 6.19
N VAL A 35 11.46 -4.01 5.08
CA VAL A 35 10.07 -4.07 4.61
C VAL A 35 9.82 -5.46 4.05
N SER A 36 8.85 -6.18 4.62
CA SER A 36 8.48 -7.51 4.14
C SER A 36 7.69 -7.40 2.83
N TYR A 37 8.22 -8.00 1.77
CA TYR A 37 7.53 -8.12 0.49
C TYR A 37 6.23 -8.93 0.62
N GLU A 38 6.25 -10.01 1.40
CA GLU A 38 5.07 -10.84 1.69
C GLU A 38 3.96 -10.01 2.34
N ALA A 39 4.30 -9.16 3.33
CA ALA A 39 3.32 -8.28 3.93
C ALA A 39 2.73 -7.27 2.95
N CYS A 40 3.51 -6.78 1.97
CA CYS A 40 2.97 -5.94 0.91
C CYS A 40 1.95 -6.69 0.03
N MET A 41 2.22 -7.96 -0.28
CA MET A 41 1.29 -8.80 -1.06
C MET A 41 0.04 -9.15 -0.26
N ASP A 42 0.17 -9.51 1.01
CA ASP A 42 -0.97 -9.80 1.89
C ASP A 42 -1.90 -8.58 2.03
N ILE A 43 -1.33 -7.38 2.17
CA ILE A 43 -2.10 -6.13 2.19
C ILE A 43 -2.76 -5.87 0.84
N MET A 44 -2.06 -6.15 -0.27
CA MET A 44 -2.63 -5.98 -1.60
C MET A 44 -3.83 -6.91 -1.82
N ASP A 45 -3.72 -8.17 -1.44
CA ASP A 45 -4.79 -9.16 -1.51
C ASP A 45 -5.97 -8.76 -0.61
N LEU A 46 -5.69 -8.33 0.63
CA LEU A 46 -6.67 -7.79 1.56
C LEU A 46 -7.48 -6.63 0.94
N LEU A 47 -6.82 -5.70 0.23
CA LEU A 47 -7.49 -4.56 -0.40
C LEU A 47 -8.33 -4.97 -1.61
N TYR A 48 -7.99 -6.07 -2.30
CA TYR A 48 -8.84 -6.62 -3.37
C TYR A 48 -10.08 -7.35 -2.82
N GLU A 49 -9.97 -7.94 -1.63
CA GLU A 49 -11.10 -8.59 -0.95
C GLU A 49 -12.08 -7.59 -0.33
N MET A 50 -11.65 -6.35 -0.07
CA MET A 50 -12.51 -5.29 0.46
C MET A 50 -13.51 -4.80 -0.59
N GLU A 51 -14.76 -5.27 -0.48
CA GLU A 51 -15.91 -4.73 -1.24
C GLU A 51 -16.27 -3.28 -0.85
N GLU A 52 -15.58 -2.67 0.12
CA GLU A 52 -15.81 -1.28 0.52
C GLU A 52 -15.33 -0.31 -0.58
N THR A 53 -16.30 0.03 -1.44
CA THR A 53 -16.37 1.05 -2.49
C THR A 53 -15.61 2.39 -2.31
N SER A 54 -14.91 2.64 -1.20
CA SER A 54 -14.14 3.86 -0.93
C SER A 54 -12.63 3.74 -1.19
N VAL A 55 -12.03 2.55 -1.07
CA VAL A 55 -10.59 2.32 -1.38
C VAL A 55 -10.31 2.43 -2.89
N LEU A 56 -11.36 2.21 -3.70
CA LEU A 56 -11.34 2.21 -5.16
C LEU A 56 -11.20 3.60 -5.82
N PHE A 57 -11.24 4.70 -5.06
CA PHE A 57 -11.04 6.04 -5.64
C PHE A 57 -9.56 6.47 -5.70
N THR A 58 -8.63 5.60 -5.29
CA THR A 58 -7.21 5.88 -5.38
C THR A 58 -6.63 5.35 -6.69
N THR A 59 -5.69 6.11 -7.28
CA THR A 59 -4.99 5.61 -8.48
C THR A 59 -4.13 4.40 -8.10
N SER A 60 -3.86 3.48 -9.04
CA SER A 60 -2.97 2.32 -8.80
C SER A 60 -1.62 2.70 -8.17
N LYS A 61 -1.11 3.90 -8.50
CA LYS A 61 0.12 4.44 -7.92
C LYS A 61 -0.03 4.85 -6.44
N CYS A 62 -1.15 5.50 -6.09
CA CYS A 62 -1.43 5.89 -4.72
C CYS A 62 -1.80 4.69 -3.84
N LEU A 63 -2.43 3.67 -4.44
CA LEU A 63 -2.63 2.38 -3.80
C LEU A 63 -1.29 1.72 -3.46
N ALA A 64 -0.37 1.61 -4.43
CA ALA A 64 0.97 1.07 -4.22
C ALA A 64 1.76 1.83 -3.13
N ALA A 65 1.69 3.17 -3.14
CA ALA A 65 2.29 4.02 -2.09
C ALA A 65 1.72 3.71 -0.70
N SER A 66 0.41 3.52 -0.62
CA SER A 66 -0.30 3.23 0.63
C SER A 66 0.05 1.85 1.16
N ILE A 67 0.10 0.84 0.28
CA ILE A 67 0.51 -0.52 0.63
C ILE A 67 1.93 -0.51 1.19
N LEU A 68 2.88 0.14 0.51
CA LEU A 68 4.26 0.21 0.98
C LEU A 68 4.39 0.94 2.32
N ALA A 69 3.67 2.06 2.50
CA ALA A 69 3.68 2.80 3.76
C ALA A 69 3.07 1.98 4.92
N ALA A 70 1.98 1.24 4.67
CA ALA A 70 1.37 0.37 5.66
C ALA A 70 2.30 -0.82 6.01
N ALA A 71 2.85 -1.50 5.00
CA ALA A 71 3.79 -2.59 5.20
C ALA A 71 5.03 -2.13 5.98
N TYR A 72 5.56 -0.93 5.70
CA TYR A 72 6.64 -0.33 6.47
C TYR A 72 6.26 -0.22 7.95
N VAL A 73 5.10 0.35 8.26
CA VAL A 73 4.60 0.52 9.63
C VAL A 73 4.41 -0.81 10.34
N ILE A 74 3.94 -1.85 9.64
CA ILE A 74 3.68 -3.17 10.22
C ILE A 74 4.98 -3.95 10.47
N THR A 75 5.92 -3.89 9.53
CA THR A 75 7.04 -4.85 9.47
C THR A 75 8.37 -4.28 9.97
N VAL A 76 8.57 -2.96 9.86
CA VAL A 76 9.82 -2.34 10.29
C VAL A 76 9.76 -2.06 11.80
N PRO A 77 10.76 -2.52 12.58
CA PRO A 77 10.81 -2.21 14.01
C PRO A 77 10.85 -0.71 14.27
N VAL A 78 10.08 -0.24 15.26
CA VAL A 78 9.94 1.19 15.62
C VAL A 78 11.29 1.85 15.90
N GLN A 79 12.27 1.12 16.42
CA GLN A 79 13.62 1.63 16.67
C GLN A 79 14.40 1.98 15.40
N ARG A 80 13.92 1.54 14.22
CA ARG A 80 14.52 1.78 12.90
C ARG A 80 13.70 2.71 12.02
N TRP A 81 12.69 3.39 12.57
CA TRP A 81 11.87 4.39 11.87
C TRP A 81 12.59 5.73 11.67
N GLU A 82 13.80 5.68 11.13
CA GLU A 82 14.61 6.87 10.83
C GLU A 82 14.28 7.46 9.45
N PHE A 83 13.65 6.68 8.58
CA PHE A 83 13.33 7.08 7.21
C PHE A 83 11.91 7.68 7.13
N PRO A 84 11.73 8.85 6.50
CA PRO A 84 10.43 9.51 6.38
C PRO A 84 9.59 8.86 5.26
N ILE A 85 9.07 7.66 5.51
CA ILE A 85 8.37 6.85 4.48
C ILE A 85 7.20 7.60 3.85
N LEU A 86 6.36 8.28 4.65
CA LEU A 86 5.17 8.97 4.15
C LEU A 86 5.52 10.18 3.25
N PRO A 87 6.37 11.13 3.69
CA PRO A 87 6.85 12.19 2.80
C PRO A 87 7.54 11.66 1.54
N TRP A 88 8.30 10.57 1.65
CA TRP A 88 9.02 9.98 0.52
C TRP A 88 8.08 9.36 -0.52
N VAL A 89 7.10 8.55 -0.12
CA VAL A 89 6.15 7.97 -1.09
C VAL A 89 5.31 9.06 -1.75
N VAL A 90 4.90 10.09 -1.01
CA VAL A 90 4.18 11.25 -1.57
C VAL A 90 5.03 11.98 -2.61
N PHE A 91 6.31 12.20 -2.31
CA PHE A 91 7.25 12.83 -3.23
C PHE A 91 7.43 12.02 -4.53
N VAL A 92 7.75 10.73 -4.42
CA VAL A 92 8.02 9.87 -5.58
C VAL A 92 6.77 9.63 -6.42
N THR A 93 5.60 9.53 -5.80
CA THR A 93 4.36 9.19 -6.52
C THR A 93 3.54 10.40 -6.95
N SER A 94 3.78 11.58 -6.37
CA SER A 94 2.94 12.78 -6.49
C SER A 94 1.50 12.58 -6.01
N CYS A 95 1.26 11.56 -5.19
CA CYS A 95 -0.03 11.32 -4.56
C CYS A 95 -0.31 12.36 -3.48
N ARG A 96 -1.60 12.63 -3.23
CA ARG A 96 -1.97 13.50 -2.11
C ARG A 96 -1.69 12.78 -0.80
N GLU A 97 -0.96 13.42 0.10
CA GLU A 97 -0.64 12.82 1.40
C GLU A 97 -1.89 12.34 2.16
N GLN A 98 -2.97 13.12 2.13
CA GLN A 98 -4.24 12.74 2.76
C GLN A 98 -4.85 11.46 2.16
N GLU A 99 -4.71 11.25 0.85
CA GLU A 99 -5.20 10.05 0.17
C GLU A 99 -4.42 8.82 0.65
N VAL A 100 -3.09 8.93 0.69
CA VAL A 100 -2.22 7.86 1.20
C VAL A 100 -2.51 7.55 2.66
N VAL A 101 -2.62 8.57 3.51
CA VAL A 101 -2.88 8.41 4.95
C VAL A 101 -4.24 7.77 5.20
N ASN A 102 -5.28 8.16 4.45
CA ASN A 102 -6.61 7.57 4.61
C ASN A 102 -6.59 6.07 4.27
N THR A 103 -5.98 5.70 3.15
CA THR A 103 -5.85 4.29 2.76
C THR A 103 -5.01 3.49 3.76
N VAL A 104 -3.89 4.04 4.24
CA VAL A 104 -3.07 3.40 5.29
C VAL A 104 -3.89 3.17 6.56
N LYS A 105 -4.70 4.13 7.00
CA LYS A 105 -5.57 3.96 8.17
C LYS A 105 -6.56 2.82 7.99
N VAL A 106 -7.21 2.73 6.82
CA VAL A 106 -8.13 1.64 6.48
C VAL A 106 -7.40 0.29 6.52
N ILE A 107 -6.23 0.18 5.90
CA ILE A 107 -5.41 -1.04 5.94
C ILE A 107 -5.12 -1.43 7.39
N LEU A 108 -4.59 -0.50 8.19
CA LEU A 108 -4.19 -0.78 9.57
C LEU A 108 -5.39 -1.14 10.45
N SER A 109 -6.56 -0.48 10.28
CA SER A 109 -7.76 -0.86 11.03
C SER A 109 -8.18 -2.29 10.70
N HIS A 110 -8.13 -2.71 9.43
CA HIS A 110 -8.48 -4.08 9.06
C HIS A 110 -7.47 -5.12 9.55
N VAL A 111 -6.18 -4.80 9.52
CA VAL A 111 -5.12 -5.71 9.97
C VAL A 111 -5.15 -5.90 11.49
N PHE A 112 -5.38 -4.82 12.27
CA PHE A 112 -5.28 -4.86 13.73
C PHE A 112 -6.61 -4.98 14.46
N GLU A 113 -7.73 -4.62 13.82
CA GLU A 113 -9.08 -4.75 14.38
C GLU A 113 -9.94 -5.66 13.48
N PRO A 114 -9.66 -6.97 13.42
CA PRO A 114 -10.55 -7.90 12.74
C PRO A 114 -11.91 -7.83 13.45
N GLY A 115 -12.97 -7.49 12.70
CA GLY A 115 -14.35 -7.48 13.20
C GLY A 115 -14.71 -8.77 13.93
N PRO A 116 -15.79 -8.78 14.74
CA PRO A 116 -16.17 -9.95 15.53
C PRO A 116 -16.28 -11.17 14.61
N ARG A 117 -15.39 -12.15 14.81
CA ARG A 117 -15.44 -13.43 14.10
C ARG A 117 -16.78 -14.10 14.44
N PRO A 118 -17.57 -14.54 13.45
CA PRO A 118 -18.83 -15.23 13.69
C PRO A 118 -18.64 -16.56 14.43
#